data_AF-A0A497TU22-F1
#
_entry.id   AF-A0A497TU22-F1
#
_cell.length_a   1.000
_cell.length_b   1.000
_cell.length_c   1.000
_cell.angle_alpha   90.00
_cell.angle_beta   90.00
_cell.angle_gamma   90.00
#
_symmetry.space_group_name_H-M   'P 1'
#
loop_
_entity.id
_entity.type
_entity.pdbx_description
1 polymer ?
#
loop_
_entity_poly.entity_id
_entity_poly.type
_entity_poly.pdbx_seq_one_letter_code
_entity_poly.pdbx_strand_id
1 'polypeptide(L)' 'MPTIVRKKDAHRLVDQLPENATWADLKYAINVFEVIERGLEESNAGRTKDVKNIRRKYQIPER' A
#
# COMPACT_ATOMS: atom_id res chain seq x y z
N MET A 1 -5.71 -0.04 -12.67
CA MET A 1 -4.90 0.61 -13.73
C MET A 1 -3.47 0.12 -13.58
N PRO A 2 -2.68 0.00 -14.65
CA PRO A 2 -1.27 -0.36 -14.52
C PRO A 2 -0.51 0.79 -13.83
N THR A 3 0.15 0.48 -12.72
CA THR A 3 0.99 1.46 -11.99
C THR A 3 2.29 1.67 -12.74
N ILE A 4 2.62 2.92 -13.07
CA ILE A 4 3.87 3.26 -13.76
C ILE A 4 5.03 3.15 -12.78
N VAL A 5 5.98 2.28 -13.07
CA VAL A 5 7.23 2.20 -12.30
C VAL A 5 8.10 3.42 -12.59
N ARG A 6 8.33 4.26 -11.59
CA ARG A 6 9.32 5.33 -11.66
C ARG A 6 10.69 4.74 -11.32
N LYS A 7 11.66 4.90 -12.23
CA LYS A 7 13.01 4.32 -12.06
C LYS A 7 13.64 4.62 -10.69
N LYS A 8 13.49 5.86 -10.21
CA LYS A 8 14.00 6.28 -8.88
C LYS A 8 13.42 5.46 -7.72
N ASP A 9 12.15 5.07 -7.82
CA ASP A 9 11.46 4.34 -6.75
C ASP A 9 11.85 2.85 -6.81
N ALA A 10 12.07 2.31 -8.02
CA ALA A 10 12.65 0.98 -8.20
C ALA A 10 14.09 0.88 -7.68
N HIS A 11 14.93 1.88 -7.94
CA HIS A 11 16.28 1.94 -7.37
C HIS A 11 16.24 1.96 -5.84
N ARG A 12 15.43 2.84 -5.25
CA ARG A 12 15.25 2.89 -3.79
C ARG A 12 14.78 1.56 -3.21
N LEU A 13 13.85 0.87 -3.89
CA LEU A 13 13.35 -0.43 -3.45
C LEU A 13 14.50 -1.45 -3.38
N VAL A 14 15.36 -1.49 -4.40
CA VAL A 14 16.51 -2.39 -4.44
C VAL A 14 17.57 -1.99 -3.40
N ASP A 15 17.83 -0.69 -3.24
CA ASP A 15 18.82 -0.17 -2.27
C ASP A 15 18.43 -0.46 -0.80
N GLN A 16 17.14 -0.70 -0.53
CA GLN A 16 16.63 -1.04 0.80
C GLN A 16 16.65 -2.55 1.09
N LEU A 17 16.90 -3.39 0.08
CA LEU A 17 16.98 -4.83 0.30
C LEU A 17 18.29 -5.20 1.02
N PRO A 18 18.27 -6.24 1.87
CA PRO A 18 19.49 -6.83 2.40
C PRO A 18 20.46 -7.26 1.29
N GLU A 19 21.77 -7.24 1.55
CA GLU A 19 22.79 -7.68 0.57
C GLU A 19 22.60 -9.14 0.10
N ASN A 20 22.01 -9.98 0.95
CA ASN A 20 21.70 -11.37 0.66
C ASN A 20 20.25 -11.61 0.21
N ALA A 21 19.51 -10.55 -0.13
CA ALA A 21 18.14 -10.66 -0.58
C ALA A 21 18.05 -11.51 -1.87
N THR A 22 17.02 -12.35 -1.92
CA THR A 22 16.74 -13.21 -3.07
C THR A 22 15.77 -12.54 -4.03
N TRP A 23 15.64 -13.13 -5.22
CA TRP A 23 14.57 -12.76 -6.16
C TRP A 23 13.15 -12.93 -5.58
N ALA A 24 12.97 -13.83 -4.59
CA ALA A 24 11.69 -13.97 -3.90
C ALA A 24 11.39 -12.76 -3.01
N ASP A 25 12.40 -12.23 -2.32
CA ASP A 25 12.27 -11.05 -1.46
C ASP A 25 11.96 -9.80 -2.28
N LEU A 26 12.62 -9.63 -3.44
CA LEU A 26 12.30 -8.53 -4.36
C LEU A 26 10.85 -8.60 -4.87
N LYS A 27 10.37 -9.79 -5.26
CA LYS A 27 8.96 -9.95 -5.69
C LYS A 27 7.98 -9.61 -4.58
N TYR A 28 8.28 -10.03 -3.34
CA TYR A 28 7.47 -9.69 -2.19
C TYR A 28 7.44 -8.17 -1.97
N ALA A 29 8.59 -7.52 -2.01
CA ALA A 29 8.70 -6.07 -1.86
C ALA A 29 7.91 -5.30 -2.92
N ILE A 30 7.93 -5.76 -4.19
CA ILE A 30 7.11 -5.18 -5.27
C ILE A 30 5.61 -5.30 -4.95
N ASN A 31 5.15 -6.47 -4.48
CA ASN A 31 3.75 -6.66 -4.12
C ASN A 31 3.32 -5.72 -2.98
N VAL A 32 4.15 -5.59 -1.94
CA VAL A 32 3.87 -4.64 -0.84
C VAL A 32 3.79 -3.21 -1.36
N PHE A 33 4.73 -2.80 -2.22
CA PHE A 33 4.72 -1.48 -2.84
C PHE A 33 3.42 -1.22 -3.64
N GLU A 34 3.00 -2.17 -4.47
CA GLU A 34 1.74 -2.05 -5.24
C GLU A 34 0.50 -1.94 -4.36
N VAL A 35 0.44 -2.68 -3.25
CA VAL A 35 -0.69 -2.62 -2.31
C VAL A 35 -0.74 -1.25 -1.62
N ILE A 36 0.42 -0.70 -1.23
CA ILE A 36 0.51 0.64 -0.62
C ILE A 36 0.06 1.72 -1.60
N GLU A 37 0.60 1.74 -2.82
CA GLU A 37 0.24 2.75 -3.84
C GLU A 37 -1.26 2.70 -4.15
N ARG A 38 -1.83 1.50 -4.29
CA ARG A 38 -3.27 1.33 -4.49
C ARG A 38 -4.08 1.86 -3.31
N GLY A 39 -3.66 1.55 -2.08
CA GLY A 39 -4.32 2.05 -0.87
C GLY A 39 -4.27 3.58 -0.77
N LEU A 40 -3.14 4.19 -1.14
CA LEU A 40 -2.98 5.65 -1.20
C LEU A 40 -3.88 6.27 -2.27
N GLU A 41 -3.94 5.68 -3.46
CA GLU A 41 -4.86 6.12 -4.53
C GLU A 41 -6.33 6.00 -4.11
N GLU A 42 -6.71 4.92 -3.46
CA GLU A 42 -8.08 4.72 -2.95
C GLU A 42 -8.43 5.73 -1.85
N SER A 43 -7.48 6.01 -0.95
CA SER A 43 -7.63 7.04 0.08
C SER A 43 -7.77 8.42 -0.54
N ASN A 44 -6.90 8.79 -1.48
CA ASN A 44 -6.95 10.09 -2.18
C ASN A 44 -8.22 10.25 -3.01
N ALA A 45 -8.75 9.16 -3.58
CA ALA A 45 -10.02 9.14 -4.30
C ALA A 45 -11.24 9.21 -3.37
N GLY A 46 -11.05 9.33 -2.04
CA GLY A 46 -12.14 9.38 -1.07
C GLY A 46 -12.91 8.06 -0.96
N ARG A 47 -12.36 6.94 -1.45
CA ARG A 47 -12.95 5.59 -1.32
C ARG A 47 -12.72 5.00 0.08
N THR A 48 -12.78 5.87 1.08
CA THR A 48 -12.68 5.53 2.51
C THR A 48 -14.08 5.39 3.11
N LYS A 49 -14.22 4.60 4.17
CA LYS A 49 -15.48 4.51 4.91
C LYS A 49 -15.43 5.44 6.10
N ASP A 50 -16.42 6.33 6.20
CA ASP A 50 -16.57 7.22 7.34
C ASP A 50 -16.67 6.44 8.67
N VAL A 51 -15.98 6.93 9.69
CA VAL A 51 -15.89 6.27 11.01
C VAL A 51 -17.27 6.09 11.64
N LYS A 52 -18.19 7.05 11.49
CA LYS A 52 -19.56 6.95 12.00
C LYS A 52 -20.33 5.82 11.31
N ASN A 53 -20.16 5.71 9.99
CA ASN A 53 -20.78 4.63 9.20
C ASN A 53 -20.27 3.23 9.60
N ILE A 54 -18.97 3.11 9.88
CA ILE A 54 -18.38 1.85 10.39
C ILE A 54 -18.86 1.54 11.80
N ARG A 55 -18.82 2.51 12.72
CA ARG A 55 -19.28 2.33 14.11
C ARG A 55 -20.74 1.90 14.17
N ARG A 56 -21.61 2.52 13.37
CA ARG A 56 -23.01 2.12 13.22
C ARG A 56 -23.16 0.69 12.69
N LYS A 57 -22.37 0.29 11.69
CA LYS A 57 -22.39 -1.07 11.13
C LYS A 57 -22.01 -2.14 12.17
N TYR A 58 -21.04 -1.83 13.04
CA TYR A 58 -20.51 -2.77 14.03
C TYR A 58 -21.04 -2.51 15.45
N GLN A 59 -22.05 -1.65 15.62
CA GLN A 59 -22.66 -1.30 16.91
C GLN A 59 -21.65 -0.83 17.97
N ILE A 60 -20.60 -0.14 17.54
CA ILE A 60 -19.57 0.40 18.44
C ILE A 60 -19.98 1.81 18.88
N PRO A 61 -20.03 2.11 20.19
CA PRO A 61 -20.41 3.44 20.68
C PRO A 61 -19.44 4.54 20.19
N GLU A 62 -19.98 5.72 19.89
CA GLU A 62 -19.19 6.92 19.62
C GLU A 62 -18.63 7.45 20.96
N ARG A 63 -17.36 7.86 20.97
CA ARG A 63 -16.71 8.51 22.11
C ARG A 63 -16.68 10.01 21.89
#